data_AF-A0A7S3ASY8-F1
#
_entry.id   AF-A0A7S3ASY8-F1
#
_cell.length_a   1.000
_cell.length_b   1.000
_cell.length_c   1.000
_cell.angle_alpha   90.00
_cell.angle_beta   90.00
_cell.angle_gamma   90.00
#
_symmetry.space_group_name_H-M   'P 1'
#
loop_
_entity.id
_entity.type
_entity.pdbx_description
1 polymer ?
#
loop_
_entity_poly.entity_id
_entity_poly.type
_entity_poly.pdbx_seq_one_letter_code
_entity_poly.pdbx_strand_id
1 'polypeptide(L)'
;EVYAYGIVGSEVLTGKLPWDGPKFTESVVMKAVLIKEERPSLRDVTGPSLELVPLLERCWAQEPHHRPPFKQVCEASALVPENALREAMMAAAEKIGLDVCPQP
;
A
#
# COMPACT_ATOMS: atom_id res chain seq x y z
N GLU A 1 -4.85 9.24 10.07
CA GLU A 1 -3.45 9.30 9.59
C GLU A 1 -2.89 7.92 9.28
N VAL A 2 -2.63 7.07 10.27
CA VAL A 2 -2.10 5.70 10.06
C VAL A 2 -2.96 4.87 9.09
N TYR A 3 -4.29 4.95 9.19
CA TYR A 3 -5.19 4.29 8.25
C TYR A 3 -4.96 4.73 6.80
N ALA A 4 -4.93 6.05 6.56
CA ALA A 4 -4.72 6.61 5.23
C ALA A 4 -3.33 6.24 4.69
N TYR A 5 -2.31 6.17 5.55
CA TYR A 5 -0.99 5.67 5.19
C TYR A 5 -1.03 4.23 4.67
N GLY A 6 -1.79 3.33 5.34
CA GLY A 6 -1.98 1.95 4.87
C GLY A 6 -2.58 1.90 3.45
N ILE A 7 -3.64 2.68 3.22
CA ILE A 7 -4.33 2.74 1.92
C ILE A 7 -3.41 3.28 0.82
N VAL A 8 -2.76 4.42 1.06
CA VAL A 8 -1.80 5.00 0.10
C VAL A 8 -0.63 4.06 -0.15
N GLY A 9 -0.11 3.40 0.91
CA GLY A 9 0.94 2.40 0.76
C GLY A 9 0.53 1.26 -0.16
N SER A 10 -0.73 0.80 -0.08
CA SER A 10 -1.21 -0.25 -0.99
C SER A 10 -1.31 0.20 -2.44
N GLU A 11 -1.70 1.45 -2.68
CA GLU A 11 -1.73 2.03 -4.02
C GLU A 11 -0.31 2.08 -4.60
N VAL A 12 0.67 2.52 -3.81
CA VAL A 12 2.08 2.57 -4.21
C VAL A 12 2.62 1.17 -4.52
N LEU A 13 2.38 0.18 -3.65
CA LEU A 13 2.91 -1.17 -3.85
C LEU A 13 2.26 -1.92 -5.02
N THR A 14 0.99 -1.64 -5.30
CA THR A 14 0.23 -2.36 -6.34
C THR A 14 0.17 -1.60 -7.67
N GLY A 15 0.44 -0.28 -7.65
CA GLY A 15 0.21 0.63 -8.78
C GLY A 15 -1.27 0.78 -9.14
N LYS A 16 -2.20 0.38 -8.25
CA LYS A 16 -3.64 0.34 -8.50
C LYS A 16 -4.36 1.21 -7.48
N LEU A 17 -5.24 2.07 -7.95
CA LEU A 17 -6.11 2.84 -7.07
C LEU A 17 -7.10 1.90 -6.36
N PRO A 18 -7.18 1.91 -5.02
CA PRO A 18 -8.18 1.14 -4.30
C PRO A 18 -9.60 1.61 -4.64
N TRP A 19 -10.52 0.66 -4.83
CA TRP A 19 -11.92 0.95 -5.15
C TRP A 19 -12.10 1.88 -6.36
N ASP A 20 -11.40 1.58 -7.46
CA ASP A 20 -11.44 2.38 -8.69
C ASP A 20 -12.62 2.05 -9.61
N GLY A 21 -13.12 3.08 -10.31
CA GLY A 21 -14.17 3.01 -11.30
C GLY A 21 -15.56 3.49 -10.83
N PRO A 22 -16.49 3.69 -11.77
CA PRO A 22 -17.75 4.42 -11.54
C PRO A 22 -18.73 3.74 -10.56
N LYS A 23 -18.51 2.46 -10.25
CA LYS A 23 -19.34 1.69 -9.31
C LYS A 23 -19.03 2.00 -7.84
N PHE A 24 -17.86 2.56 -7.54
CA PHE A 24 -17.42 2.85 -6.19
C PHE A 24 -17.77 4.29 -5.81
N THR A 25 -19.06 4.52 -5.55
CA THR A 25 -19.48 5.77 -4.92
C THR A 25 -19.02 5.81 -3.47
N GLU A 26 -18.94 7.01 -2.88
CA GLU A 26 -18.52 7.21 -1.49
C GLU A 26 -19.31 6.31 -0.51
N SER A 27 -20.63 6.23 -0.67
CA SER A 27 -21.49 5.37 0.17
C SER A 27 -21.21 3.88 0.00
N VAL A 28 -20.82 3.43 -1.20
CA VAL A 28 -20.45 2.04 -1.46
C VAL A 28 -19.11 1.72 -0.79
N VAL A 29 -18.13 2.62 -0.91
CA VAL A 29 -16.81 2.47 -0.28
C VAL A 29 -16.94 2.49 1.25
N MET A 30 -17.73 3.42 1.81
CA MET A 30 -18.01 3.45 3.25
C MET A 30 -18.60 2.13 3.74
N LYS A 31 -19.59 1.56 3.04
CA LYS A 31 -20.16 0.26 3.41
C LYS A 31 -19.13 -0.88 3.29
N ALA A 32 -18.34 -0.89 2.22
CA ALA A 32 -17.30 -1.89 2.02
C ALA A 32 -16.28 -1.86 3.17
N VAL A 33 -15.78 -0.67 3.52
CA VAL A 33 -14.75 -0.50 4.55
C VAL A 33 -15.29 -0.73 5.96
N LEU A 34 -16.43 -0.13 6.30
CA LEU A 34 -16.93 -0.08 7.68
C LEU A 34 -17.75 -1.31 8.07
N ILE A 35 -18.49 -1.90 7.12
CA ILE A 35 -19.43 -2.99 7.38
C ILE A 35 -18.88 -4.32 6.89
N LYS A 36 -18.31 -4.36 5.68
CA LYS A 36 -17.75 -5.58 5.10
C LYS A 36 -16.29 -5.80 5.48
N GLU A 37 -15.68 -4.83 6.15
CA GLU A 37 -14.26 -4.83 6.49
C GLU A 37 -13.33 -5.05 5.28
N GLU A 38 -13.79 -4.62 4.11
CA GLU A 38 -13.06 -4.78 2.85
C GLU A 38 -11.78 -3.92 2.88
N ARG A 39 -10.68 -4.45 2.35
CA ARG A 39 -9.37 -3.79 2.27
C ARG A 39 -8.75 -3.99 0.88
N PRO A 40 -7.82 -3.11 0.47
CA PRO A 40 -7.09 -3.28 -0.79
C PRO A 40 -6.34 -4.62 -0.81
N SER A 41 -6.41 -5.32 -1.94
CA SER A 41 -5.74 -6.62 -2.11
C SER A 41 -4.25 -6.44 -2.36
N LEU A 42 -3.41 -6.93 -1.44
CA LEU A 42 -1.94 -6.93 -1.57
C LEU A 42 -1.37 -8.23 -2.14
N ARG A 43 -2.22 -9.16 -2.60
CA ARG A 43 -1.79 -10.49 -3.10
C ARG A 43 -0.81 -10.46 -4.29
N ASP A 44 -0.83 -9.38 -5.07
CA ASP A 44 0.00 -9.22 -6.27
C ASP A 44 1.37 -8.60 -5.93
N VAL A 45 1.60 -8.21 -4.67
CA VAL A 45 2.88 -7.65 -4.19
C VAL A 45 3.90 -8.78 -4.07
N THR A 46 5.08 -8.58 -4.66
CA THR A 46 6.15 -9.58 -4.71
C THR A 46 7.53 -8.93 -4.50
N GLY A 47 8.54 -9.76 -4.25
CA GLY A 47 9.91 -9.29 -4.06
C GLY A 47 10.11 -8.58 -2.71
N PRO A 48 11.11 -7.69 -2.61
CA PRO A 48 11.47 -7.03 -1.35
C PRO A 48 10.34 -6.21 -0.71
N SER A 49 9.39 -5.71 -1.51
CA SER A 49 8.25 -4.94 -1.01
C SER A 49 7.23 -5.78 -0.24
N LEU A 50 7.29 -7.12 -0.33
CA LEU A 50 6.44 -8.03 0.44
C LEU A 50 6.62 -7.83 1.96
N GLU A 51 7.79 -7.39 2.41
CA GLU A 51 8.07 -7.11 3.82
C GLU A 51 7.21 -5.96 4.39
N LEU A 52 6.70 -5.07 3.53
CA LEU A 52 5.83 -3.97 3.92
C LEU A 52 4.37 -4.40 4.09
N VAL A 53 3.94 -5.52 3.50
CA VAL A 53 2.54 -5.96 3.50
C VAL A 53 1.99 -6.08 4.94
N PRO A 54 2.66 -6.77 5.88
CA PRO A 54 2.15 -6.88 7.25
C PRO A 54 2.06 -5.53 7.97
N LEU A 55 2.92 -4.56 7.62
CA LEU A 55 2.88 -3.22 8.19
C LEU A 55 1.64 -2.45 7.69
N LEU A 56 1.42 -2.45 6.37
CA LEU A 56 0.24 -1.81 5.77
C LEU A 56 -1.06 -2.44 6.29
N GLU A 57 -1.07 -3.77 6.49
CA GLU A 57 -2.21 -4.47 7.03
C GLU A 57 -2.58 -4.06 8.45
N ARG A 58 -1.59 -3.84 9.31
CA ARG A 58 -1.82 -3.29 10.65
C ARG A 58 -2.28 -1.83 10.61
N CYS A 59 -1.78 -1.04 9.66
CA CYS A 59 -2.13 0.37 9.53
C CYS A 59 -3.64 0.60 9.29
N TRP A 60 -4.31 -0.30 8.57
CA TRP A 60 -5.75 -0.22 8.30
C TRP A 60 -6.61 -1.19 9.10
N ALA A 61 -6.15 -1.62 10.27
CA ALA A 61 -6.97 -2.43 11.19
C ALA A 61 -8.34 -1.77 11.43
N GLN A 62 -9.40 -2.59 11.47
CA GLN A 62 -10.77 -2.11 11.67
C GLN A 62 -10.86 -1.24 12.93
N GLU A 63 -10.45 -1.83 14.05
CA GLU A 63 -10.36 -1.16 15.33
C GLU A 63 -9.20 -0.16 15.37
N PRO A 64 -9.46 1.14 15.63
CA PRO A 64 -8.41 2.17 15.66
C PRO A 64 -7.27 1.90 16.64
N HIS A 65 -7.56 1.25 17.77
CA HIS A 65 -6.58 0.96 18.82
C HIS A 65 -5.65 -0.22 18.49
N HIS A 66 -5.98 -1.04 17.49
CA HIS A 66 -5.09 -2.08 16.97
C HIS A 66 -4.07 -1.54 15.96
N ARG A 67 -4.24 -0.28 15.52
CA ARG A 67 -3.32 0.35 14.58
C ARG A 67 -2.04 0.77 15.32
N PRO A 68 -0.86 0.60 14.71
CA PRO A 68 0.38 1.02 15.32
C PRO A 68 0.44 2.55 15.44
N PRO A 69 1.11 3.10 16.47
CA PRO A 69 1.46 4.52 16.50
C PRO A 69 2.28 4.90 15.28
N PHE A 70 2.05 6.10 14.73
CA PHE A 70 2.75 6.52 13.50
C PHE A 70 4.27 6.52 13.63
N LYS A 71 4.80 6.78 14.83
CA LYS A 71 6.24 6.64 15.13
C LYS A 71 6.78 5.23 14.80
N GLN A 72 6.06 4.18 15.22
CA GLN A 72 6.44 2.79 14.92
C GLN A 72 6.31 2.47 13.44
N VAL A 73 5.35 3.09 12.74
CA VAL A 73 5.23 2.96 11.29
C VAL A 73 6.47 3.52 10.60
N CYS A 74 6.92 4.73 10.96
CA CYS A 74 8.13 5.32 10.39
C CYS A 74 9.38 4.47 10.65
N GLU A 75 9.55 3.96 11.88
CA GLU A 75 10.67 3.10 12.23
C GLU A 75 10.65 1.79 11.44
N ALA A 76 9.50 1.13 11.33
CA ALA A 76 9.36 -0.11 10.57
C ALA A 76 9.55 0.08 9.07
N SER A 77 9.03 1.16 8.49
CA SER A 77 9.22 1.49 7.07
C SER A 77 10.67 1.83 6.74
N ALA A 78 11.42 2.42 7.68
CA ALA A 78 12.84 2.74 7.49
C ALA A 78 13.76 1.51 7.49
N LEU A 79 13.28 0.37 8.00
CA LEU A 79 14.02 -0.90 7.93
C LEU A 79 14.01 -1.50 6.52
N VAL A 80 13.09 -1.05 5.66
CA VAL A 80 13.09 -1.46 4.27
C VAL A 80 14.13 -0.61 3.53
N PRO A 81 15.21 -1.22 3.01
CA PRO A 81 16.28 -0.46 2.39
C PRO A 81 15.72 0.37 1.24
N GLU A 82 16.20 1.61 1.07
CA GLU A 82 15.78 2.54 0.01
C GLU A 82 15.85 1.89 -1.39
N ASN A 83 16.78 0.95 -1.56
CA ASN A 83 16.87 0.10 -2.74
C ASN A 83 15.60 -0.70 -3.02
N ALA A 84 14.87 -1.22 -2.04
CA ALA A 84 13.65 -1.99 -2.26
C ALA A 84 12.51 -1.13 -2.85
N LEU A 85 12.40 0.14 -2.44
CA LEU A 85 11.48 1.09 -3.06
C LEU A 85 11.90 1.41 -4.49
N ARG A 86 13.21 1.62 -4.71
CA ARG A 86 13.79 1.83 -6.05
C ARG A 86 13.53 0.64 -6.97
N GLU A 87 13.81 -0.58 -6.51
CA GLU A 87 13.56 -1.83 -7.26
C GLU A 87 12.06 -2.03 -7.52
N ALA A 88 11.18 -1.72 -6.57
CA ALA A 88 9.74 -1.78 -6.79
C ALA A 88 9.27 -0.76 -7.83
N MET A 89 9.82 0.46 -7.82
CA MET A 89 9.56 1.48 -8.83
C MET A 89 10.11 1.09 -10.20
N MET A 90 11.30 0.49 -10.27
CA MET A 90 11.90 -0.03 -11.51
C MET A 90 11.07 -1.19 -12.08
N ALA A 91 10.68 -2.16 -11.24
CA ALA A 91 9.84 -3.29 -11.64
C ALA A 91 8.43 -2.84 -12.06
N ALA A 92 7.88 -1.80 -11.43
CA ALA A 92 6.61 -1.20 -11.84
C ALA A 92 6.75 -0.48 -13.19
N ALA A 93 7.85 0.26 -13.40
CA ALA A 93 8.12 0.96 -14.64
C ALA A 93 8.34 0.01 -15.84
N GLU A 94 9.02 -1.12 -15.62
CA GLU A 94 9.19 -2.19 -16.61
C GLU A 94 7.82 -2.76 -17.06
N LYS A 95 6.90 -2.97 -16.12
CA LYS A 95 5.54 -3.49 -16.41
C LYS A 95 4.68 -2.53 -17.23
N ILE A 96 4.94 -1.23 -17.17
CA ILE A 96 4.21 -0.20 -17.94
C ILE A 96 4.99 0.28 -19.17
N GLY A 97 6.13 -0.34 -19.49
CA GLY A 97 6.94 -0.01 -20.66
C GLY A 97 7.63 1.36 -20.59
N LEU A 98 7.80 1.92 -19.38
CA LEU A 98 8.61 3.12 -19.20
C LEU A 98 10.09 2.72 -19.16
N ASP A 99 10.87 3.19 -20.12
CA ASP A 99 12.33 3.05 -20.10
C ASP A 99 12.88 3.97 -19.01
N VAL A 100 13.14 3.40 -17.83
CA VAL A 100 13.81 4.11 -16.75
C VAL A 100 15.30 3.99 -17.02
N CYS A 101 15.88 5.02 -17.62
CA CYS A 101 17.32 5.08 -17.90
C CYS A 101 18.12 4.65 -16.66
N PRO A 102 19.08 3.73 -16.80
CA PRO A 102 19.97 3.40 -15.69
C PRO A 102 20.77 4.64 -15.33
N GLN A 103 20.75 5.02 -14.04
CA GLN A 103 21.62 6.06 -13.53
C GLN A 103 23.08 5.55 -13.49
N PRO A 104 24.07 6.45 -13.70
CA PRO A 104 25.48 6.10 -13.85
C PRO A 104 26.11 5.45 -12.60
#